data_AF-A0A838P5A6-F1
#
_entry.id   AF-A0A838P5A6-F1
#
_cell.length_a   1.000
_cell.length_b   1.000
_cell.length_c   1.000
_cell.angle_alpha   90.00
_cell.angle_beta   90.00
_cell.angle_gamma   90.00
#
_symmetry.space_group_name_H-M   'P 1'
#
loop_
_entity.id
_entity.type
_entity.pdbx_description
1 polymer ?
#
loop_
_entity_poly.entity_id
_entity_poly.type
_entity_poly.pdbx_seq_one_letter_code
_entity_poly.pdbx_strand_id
1 'polypeptide(L)'
;MAPKARHVGRLFWRALRLRCPNCGGGPIRSSWLRMRPPWPTPPWAILQYGGIALMVVAPFLFFPFSKTLFLAFDLVFRPAKPDELT
;
A
#
# COMPACT_ATOMS: atom_id res chain seq x y z
N MET A 1 10.97 -9.41 -6.54
CA MET A 1 9.67 -9.54 -7.23
C MET A 1 9.84 -9.16 -8.70
N ALA A 2 9.90 -10.15 -9.59
CA ALA A 2 10.07 -9.90 -11.03
C ALA A 2 8.77 -9.34 -11.64
N PRO A 3 8.78 -8.21 -12.35
CA PRO A 3 7.61 -7.72 -13.05
C PRO A 3 7.21 -8.73 -14.15
N LYS A 4 5.96 -9.20 -14.14
CA LYS A 4 5.44 -10.15 -15.14
C LYS A 4 5.74 -9.62 -16.55
N ALA A 5 6.30 -10.45 -17.44
CA ALA A 5 6.72 -10.08 -18.81
C ALA A 5 5.64 -9.35 -19.64
N ARG A 6 4.36 -9.64 -19.36
CA ARG A 6 3.18 -8.99 -19.96
C ARG A 6 3.09 -7.48 -19.65
N HIS A 7 3.70 -7.02 -18.56
CA HIS A 7 3.78 -5.61 -18.18
C HIS A 7 4.87 -4.89 -18.97
N VAL A 8 6.04 -5.52 -19.10
CA VAL A 8 7.19 -4.98 -19.85
C VAL A 8 6.83 -4.77 -21.32
N GLY A 9 6.17 -5.75 -21.95
CA GLY A 9 5.70 -5.61 -23.34
C GLY A 9 4.70 -4.47 -23.54
N ARG A 10 3.77 -4.26 -22.58
CA ARG A 10 2.82 -3.14 -22.64
C ARG A 10 3.49 -1.79 -22.41
N LEU A 11 4.45 -1.69 -21.49
CA LEU A 11 5.23 -0.48 -21.24
C LEU A 11 6.06 -0.11 -22.47
N PHE A 12 6.73 -1.09 -23.07
CA PHE A 12 7.54 -0.91 -24.28
C PHE A 12 6.69 -0.46 -25.46
N TRP A 13 5.55 -1.12 -25.71
CA TRP A 13 4.62 -0.74 -26.78
C TRP A 13 3.98 0.64 -26.56
N ARG A 14 3.81 1.08 -25.31
CA ARG A 14 3.36 2.45 -24.98
C ARG A 14 4.46 3.48 -25.24
N ALA A 15 5.71 3.19 -24.86
CA ALA A 15 6.86 4.03 -25.17
C ALA A 15 7.06 4.19 -26.68
N LEU A 16 6.96 3.08 -27.43
CA LEU A 16 7.04 3.08 -28.89
C LEU A 16 5.91 3.90 -29.54
N ARG A 17 4.71 3.88 -28.96
CA ARG A 17 3.57 4.71 -29.40
C ARG A 17 3.55 6.12 -28.80
N LEU A 18 4.67 6.57 -28.21
CA LEU A 18 4.81 7.91 -27.59
C LEU A 18 3.71 8.23 -26.57
N ARG A 19 3.21 7.21 -25.89
CA ARG A 19 2.25 7.33 -24.78
C ARG A 19 2.99 7.24 -23.46
N CYS A 20 2.55 8.02 -22.48
CA CYS A 20 3.10 7.97 -21.13
C CYS A 20 3.07 6.52 -20.59
N PRO A 21 4.22 5.92 -20.21
CA PRO A 21 4.27 4.53 -19.74
C PRO A 21 3.52 4.34 -18.41
N ASN A 22 3.53 5.36 -17.55
CA ASN A 22 2.89 5.32 -16.23
C ASN A 22 1.36 5.46 -16.30
N CYS A 23 0.84 6.30 -17.20
CA CYS A 23 -0.58 6.70 -17.15
C CYS A 23 -1.38 6.43 -18.44
N GLY A 24 -0.74 6.06 -19.56
CA GLY A 24 -1.41 5.55 -20.76
C GLY A 24 -2.24 6.54 -21.60
N GLY A 25 -2.45 7.77 -21.14
CA GLY A 25 -3.20 8.83 -21.84
C GLY A 25 -2.34 9.68 -22.79
N GLY A 26 -2.91 10.00 -23.96
CA GLY A 26 -2.46 11.02 -24.94
C GLY A 26 -1.04 10.90 -25.53
N PRO A 27 -0.76 11.54 -26.69
CA PRO A 27 0.61 11.66 -27.18
C PRO A 27 1.42 12.59 -26.26
N ILE A 28 2.66 12.18 -25.95
CA ILE A 28 3.60 12.91 -25.07
C ILE A 28 4.00 14.30 -25.62
N ARG A 29 3.88 14.49 -26.95
CA ARG A 29 4.24 15.72 -27.65
C ARG A 29 3.04 16.65 -27.70
N SER A 30 3.13 17.78 -27.01
CA SER A 30 2.34 18.98 -27.34
C SER A 30 2.99 19.78 -28.48
N SER A 31 4.30 19.63 -28.70
CA SER A 31 5.06 20.02 -29.91
C SER A 31 6.27 19.09 -30.13
N TRP A 32 7.00 19.24 -31.26
CA TRP A 32 8.17 18.42 -31.65
C TRP A 32 9.23 18.21 -30.56
N LEU A 33 9.44 19.20 -29.68
CA LEU A 33 10.42 19.14 -28.58
C LEU A 33 9.83 19.48 -27.20
N ARG A 34 8.52 19.76 -27.10
CA ARG A 34 7.89 20.18 -25.84
C ARG A 34 7.33 18.98 -25.09
N MET A 35 8.11 18.52 -24.10
CA MET A 35 7.67 17.53 -23.11
C MET A 35 6.62 18.17 -22.19
N ARG A 36 5.50 17.47 -21.98
CA ARG A 36 4.53 17.84 -20.94
C ARG A 36 5.18 17.65 -19.56
N PRO A 37 4.96 18.56 -18.59
CA PRO A 37 5.53 18.40 -17.26
C PRO A 37 5.15 17.03 -16.68
N PRO A 38 6.07 16.42 -15.89
CA PRO A 38 5.77 15.16 -15.21
C PRO A 38 4.52 15.32 -14.35
N TRP A 39 3.89 14.19 -14.07
CA TRP A 39 2.72 14.07 -13.20
C TRP A 39 2.89 14.91 -11.93
N PRO A 40 1.78 15.51 -11.42
CA PRO A 40 1.84 16.29 -10.19
C PRO A 40 2.58 15.47 -9.15
N THR A 41 3.63 16.06 -8.57
CA THR A 41 4.46 15.39 -7.58
C THR A 41 3.54 14.93 -6.47
N PRO A 42 3.34 13.60 -6.29
CA PRO A 42 2.50 13.12 -5.21
C PRO A 42 3.06 13.66 -3.89
N PRO A 43 2.21 13.97 -2.91
CA PRO A 43 2.65 14.59 -1.66
C PRO A 43 3.41 13.58 -0.81
N TRP A 44 4.67 13.33 -1.18
CA TRP A 44 5.48 12.23 -0.66
C TRP A 44 5.76 12.42 0.84
N ALA A 45 5.90 13.66 1.28
CA ALA A 45 6.01 13.98 2.70
C ALA A 45 4.83 13.40 3.51
N ILE A 46 3.59 13.59 3.05
CA ILE A 46 2.39 13.14 3.77
C ILE A 46 2.34 11.62 3.85
N LEU A 47 2.60 10.94 2.73
CA LEU A 47 2.58 9.48 2.66
C LEU A 47 3.70 8.85 3.51
N GLN A 48 4.89 9.46 3.51
CA GLN A 48 6.03 8.96 4.27
C GLN A 48 5.85 9.18 5.78
N TYR A 49 5.51 10.40 6.20
CA TYR A 49 5.24 10.68 7.61
C TYR A 49 3.99 9.96 8.11
N GLY A 50 2.95 9.85 7.27
CA GLY A 50 1.75 9.09 7.58
C GLY A 50 2.05 7.60 7.79
N GLY A 51 2.90 7.01 6.95
CA GLY A 51 3.35 5.62 7.11
C GLY A 51 4.13 5.41 8.41
N ILE A 52 5.11 6.27 8.71
CA ILE A 52 5.89 6.21 9.95
C ILE A 52 4.99 6.39 11.17
N ALA A 53 4.11 7.39 11.14
CA ALA A 53 3.16 7.65 12.21
C ALA A 53 2.24 6.45 12.43
N LEU A 54 1.74 5.82 11.36
CA LEU A 54 0.91 4.62 11.47
C LEU A 54 1.68 3.45 12.10
N MET A 55 2.94 3.24 11.72
CA MET A 55 3.78 2.17 12.30
C MET A 55 4.06 2.37 13.79
N VAL A 56 4.06 3.61 14.28
CA VAL A 56 4.17 3.91 15.71
C VAL A 56 2.81 3.87 16.38
N VAL A 57 1.79 4.53 15.85
CA VAL A 57 0.47 4.63 16.50
C VAL A 57 -0.21 3.26 16.58
N ALA A 58 -0.12 2.43 15.55
CA ALA A 58 -0.79 1.13 15.51
C ALA A 58 -0.37 0.20 16.66
N PRO A 59 0.92 -0.11 16.92
CA PRO A 59 1.30 -0.94 18.05
C PRO A 59 0.87 -0.31 19.37
N PHE A 60 1.00 1.00 19.57
CA PHE A 60 0.58 1.60 20.85
C PHE A 60 -0.93 1.51 21.09
N LEU A 61 -1.74 1.57 20.02
CA LEU A 61 -3.20 1.44 20.11
C LEU A 61 -3.66 -0.01 20.26
N PHE A 62 -3.09 -0.93 19.47
CA PHE A 62 -3.55 -2.32 19.37
C PHE A 62 -2.84 -3.28 20.31
N PHE A 63 -1.57 -3.03 20.67
CA PHE A 63 -0.81 -3.88 21.58
C PHE A 63 -1.44 -4.04 22.97
N PRO A 64 -1.98 -3.01 23.64
CA PRO A 64 -2.63 -3.22 24.94
C PRO A 64 -3.83 -4.16 24.87
N PHE A 65 -4.48 -4.25 23.70
CA PHE A 65 -5.65 -5.11 23.47
C PHE A 65 -5.31 -6.48 22.88
N SER A 66 -4.05 -6.74 22.54
CA SER A 66 -3.62 -8.01 21.95
C SER A 66 -3.88 -9.20 22.88
N LYS A 67 -3.57 -9.05 24.17
CA LYS A 67 -3.74 -10.11 25.17
C LYS A 67 -5.21 -10.39 25.50
N THR A 68 -6.06 -9.37 25.48
CA THR A 68 -7.50 -9.54 25.73
C THR A 68 -8.21 -10.19 24.56
N LEU A 69 -7.86 -9.83 23.31
CA LEU A 69 -8.34 -10.52 22.10
C LEU A 69 -7.93 -11.98 22.09
N PHE A 70 -6.67 -12.25 22.44
CA PHE A 70 -6.16 -13.61 22.49
C PHE A 70 -6.85 -14.43 23.59
N LEU A 71 -6.99 -13.89 24.80
CA LEU A 71 -7.71 -14.54 25.90
C LEU A 71 -9.18 -14.82 25.54
N ALA A 72 -9.87 -13.84 24.96
CA ALA A 72 -11.26 -14.01 24.54
C ALA A 72 -11.40 -15.12 23.49
N PHE A 73 -10.50 -15.16 22.51
CA PHE A 73 -10.46 -16.23 21.51
C PHE A 73 -10.17 -17.59 22.13
N ASP A 74 -9.22 -17.68 23.07
CA ASP A 74 -8.89 -18.92 23.77
C ASP A 74 -10.09 -19.45 24.58
N LEU A 75 -10.81 -18.57 25.28
CA LEU A 75 -12.02 -18.91 26.04
C LEU A 75 -13.18 -19.39 25.15
N VAL A 76 -13.25 -18.96 23.88
CA VAL A 76 -14.25 -19.47 22.92
C VAL A 76 -14.03 -20.95 22.62
N PHE A 77 -12.77 -21.41 22.52
CA PHE A 77 -12.47 -22.83 22.27
C PHE A 77 -12.35 -23.65 23.55
N ARG A 78 -11.94 -23.02 24.66
CA ARG A 78 -11.70 -23.65 25.95
C ARG A 78 -12.40 -22.87 27.06
N PRO A 79 -13.72 -23.01 27.21
CA PRO A 79 -14.48 -22.29 28.24
C PRO A 79 -13.96 -22.62 29.65
N ALA A 80 -13.80 -21.59 30.48
CA ALA A 80 -13.37 -21.75 31.87
C ALA A 80 -14.43 -22.51 32.67
N LYS A 81 -13.99 -23.46 33.50
CA LYS A 81 -14.87 -24.23 34.37
C LYS A 81 -14.96 -23.60 35.76
N PRO A 82 -16.11 -23.64 36.44
CA PRO A 82 -16.30 -23.00 37.75
C PRO A 82 -15.39 -23.53 38.86
N ASP A 83 -14.94 -24.79 38.76
CA ASP A 83 -14.06 -25.47 39.71
C ASP A 83 -12.61 -24.95 39.70
N GLU A 84 -12.21 -24.18 38.68
CA GLU A 84 -10.87 -23.58 38.56
C GLU A 84 -10.80 -22.15 39.15
N LEU A 85 -11.94 -21.59 39.59
CA LEU A 85 -12.10 -20.19 40.03
C LEU A 85 -12.28 -20.04 41.55
N THR A 86 -12.27 -21.15 42.29
CA THR A 86 -12.35 -21.24 43.76
C THR A 86 -11.02 -21.68 44.35
#